data_AF-A0A9D4RQQ6-F1
#
_entry.id   AF-A0A9D4RQQ6-F1
#
_cell.length_a   1.000
_cell.length_b   1.000
_cell.length_c   1.000
_cell.angle_alpha   90.00
_cell.angle_beta   90.00
_cell.angle_gamma   90.00
#
_symmetry.space_group_name_H-M   'P 1'
#
loop_
_entity.id
_entity.type
_entity.pdbx_description
1 polymer ?
#
loop_
_entity_poly.entity_id
_entity_poly.type
_entity_poly.pdbx_seq_one_letter_code
_entity_poly.pdbx_strand_id
1 'polypeptide(L)'
;MFHSYPWYGNGLCVLYYRLGVYGITSFEVTDERRLLFPAGNALYTCTDSNLASTIPIVPEPIPTEVQGARMDPKSCPSNPNIVAFVRSNDLWVCNVDTKQELRLTFTNKGTGDVRQDWVSSGVPSFVVQEEFDRYTGYWWDPVCRDGRTYRILYEEVNESEVDIIQFSRCLLLAWLFSEKTRGIVIASSSSDYRYPRAGKTNADSCLKMAQFTVGNDGRFEDEVIMLRLFEPLSSLSVDSEYLARAGWTPDGNFVHCQMLNRVQTNLTLYLIPRECFVTEARYQPSSQTRTDAQYEPVPLPPVHVLLEETSDIWVNITDILHFLPARPDSRDRSGYRHLYRITTGDWEASSKEKPILPIHPILGDMNRLLPFQVDNDPLSFNYPSSLFSDMGGRNTRSGLLPWTKGHST
;
A
#
# COMPACT_ATOMS: atom_id res chain seq x y z
N MET A 1 -24.28 27.89 -2.75
CA MET A 1 -23.88 27.96 -1.33
C MET A 1 -22.83 26.87 -1.10
N PHE A 2 -21.62 27.09 -1.64
CA PHE A 2 -20.52 26.11 -1.55
C PHE A 2 -19.85 26.29 -0.19
N HIS A 3 -20.16 25.41 0.76
CA HIS A 3 -19.40 25.33 2.01
C HIS A 3 -18.07 24.66 1.71
N SER A 4 -16.99 25.44 1.73
CA SER A 4 -15.61 24.97 1.69
C SER A 4 -15.32 24.23 3.00
N TYR A 5 -15.49 22.91 2.99
CA TYR A 5 -15.03 22.07 4.10
C TYR A 5 -13.50 21.93 4.05
N PRO A 6 -12.81 22.05 5.19
CA PRO A 6 -11.36 21.95 5.26
C PRO A 6 -10.89 20.54 4.87
N TRP A 7 -9.89 20.51 4.00
CA TRP A 7 -9.24 19.33 3.41
C TRP A 7 -8.41 18.55 4.45
N TYR A 8 -9.05 17.84 5.38
CA TYR A 8 -8.36 17.18 6.47
C TYR A 8 -7.80 15.77 6.16
N GLY A 9 -8.09 15.18 4.99
CA GLY A 9 -7.62 13.82 4.64
C GLY A 9 -6.70 13.70 3.42
N ASN A 10 -6.94 14.50 2.37
CA ASN A 10 -6.26 14.31 1.07
C ASN A 10 -4.89 14.98 0.96
N GLY A 11 -4.59 15.99 1.78
CA GLY A 11 -3.37 16.80 1.62
C GLY A 11 -2.07 16.02 1.84
N LEU A 12 -2.08 15.02 2.71
CA LEU A 12 -0.91 14.17 2.98
C LEU A 12 -0.71 13.14 1.87
N CYS A 13 -1.79 12.50 1.41
CA CYS A 13 -1.75 11.58 0.28
C CYS A 13 -1.14 12.25 -0.97
N VAL A 14 -1.57 13.47 -1.31
CA VAL A 14 -1.03 14.22 -2.48
C VAL A 14 0.48 14.47 -2.39
N LEU A 15 1.02 14.70 -1.19
CA LEU A 15 2.45 14.95 -0.99
C LEU A 15 3.29 13.69 -1.16
N TYR A 16 2.87 12.56 -0.60
CA TYR A 16 3.61 11.30 -0.69
C TYR A 16 3.73 10.78 -2.12
N TYR A 17 2.66 10.87 -2.91
CA TYR A 17 2.68 10.48 -4.32
C TYR A 17 3.37 11.51 -5.25
N ARG A 18 3.87 12.63 -4.71
CA ARG A 18 4.45 13.73 -5.49
C ARG A 18 3.50 14.25 -6.59
N LEU A 19 2.20 14.30 -6.29
CA LEU A 19 1.17 14.69 -7.24
C LEU A 19 1.09 16.22 -7.36
N GLY A 20 1.58 16.76 -8.47
CA GLY A 20 1.45 18.19 -8.80
C GLY A 20 0.15 18.57 -9.54
N VAL A 21 -0.66 17.57 -9.93
CA VAL A 21 -1.87 17.74 -10.73
C VAL A 21 -3.14 17.62 -9.89
N TYR A 22 -4.17 18.35 -10.27
CA TYR A 22 -5.49 18.29 -9.64
C TYR A 22 -6.43 17.37 -10.41
N GLY A 23 -7.34 16.70 -9.71
CA GLY A 23 -8.39 15.87 -10.32
C GLY A 23 -8.34 14.43 -9.86
N ILE A 24 -8.75 13.52 -10.75
CA ILE A 24 -8.67 12.06 -10.55
C ILE A 24 -7.22 11.63 -10.78
N THR A 25 -6.58 11.11 -9.75
CA THR A 25 -5.15 10.75 -9.78
C THR A 25 -4.91 9.24 -9.90
N SER A 26 -5.93 8.44 -9.59
CA SER A 26 -5.95 6.99 -9.76
C SER A 26 -7.38 6.50 -9.97
N PHE A 27 -7.53 5.33 -10.58
CA PHE A 27 -8.80 4.64 -10.75
C PHE A 27 -8.56 3.12 -10.75
N GLU A 28 -9.58 2.38 -10.35
CA GLU A 28 -9.68 0.93 -10.49
C GLU A 28 -10.63 0.60 -11.65
N VAL A 29 -10.37 -0.49 -12.34
CA VAL A 29 -11.23 -0.98 -13.43
C VAL A 29 -11.43 -2.48 -13.27
N THR A 30 -12.69 -2.93 -13.33
CA THR A 30 -13.03 -4.36 -13.30
C THR A 30 -13.14 -4.92 -14.73
N ASP A 31 -13.18 -6.25 -14.84
CA ASP A 31 -13.33 -6.93 -16.14
C ASP A 31 -14.65 -6.55 -16.84
N GLU A 32 -15.69 -6.23 -16.06
CA GLU A 32 -16.98 -5.71 -16.52
C GLU A 32 -16.93 -4.23 -16.92
N ARG A 33 -15.73 -3.64 -17.01
CA ARG A 33 -15.48 -2.23 -17.38
C ARG A 33 -16.15 -1.22 -16.47
N ARG A 34 -16.27 -1.60 -15.20
CA ARG A 34 -16.73 -0.67 -14.18
C ARG A 34 -15.55 0.03 -13.56
N LEU A 35 -15.58 1.35 -13.62
CA LEU A 35 -14.60 2.24 -13.05
C LEU A 35 -14.98 2.57 -11.60
N LEU A 36 -13.98 2.64 -10.74
CA LEU A 36 -14.08 3.16 -9.38
C LEU A 36 -12.96 4.18 -9.19
N PHE A 37 -13.29 5.38 -8.73
CA PHE A 37 -12.28 6.39 -8.48
C PHE A 37 -12.69 7.40 -7.41
N PRO A 38 -11.73 7.90 -6.62
CA PRO A 38 -11.96 9.04 -5.74
C PRO A 38 -11.98 10.34 -6.55
N ALA A 39 -12.89 11.24 -6.20
CA ALA A 39 -12.86 12.63 -6.65
C ALA A 39 -13.27 13.55 -5.50
N GLY A 40 -12.33 14.40 -5.05
CA GLY A 40 -12.49 15.17 -3.83
C GLY A 40 -12.57 14.25 -2.60
N ASN A 41 -13.65 14.36 -1.82
CA ASN A 41 -13.88 13.52 -0.63
C ASN A 41 -14.91 12.40 -0.88
N ALA A 42 -15.35 12.22 -2.13
CA ALA A 42 -16.35 11.22 -2.51
C ALA A 42 -15.74 10.14 -3.42
N LEU A 43 -16.34 8.95 -3.37
CA LEU A 43 -16.07 7.87 -4.32
C LEU A 43 -17.14 7.89 -5.40
N TYR A 44 -16.71 7.67 -6.63
CA TYR A 44 -17.59 7.59 -7.80
C TYR A 44 -17.40 6.26 -8.52
N THR A 45 -18.43 5.83 -9.23
CA THR A 45 -18.38 4.69 -10.13
C THR A 45 -19.14 4.98 -11.41
N CYS A 46 -18.73 4.34 -12.49
CA CYS A 46 -19.47 4.28 -13.74
C CYS A 46 -19.11 3.00 -14.50
N THR A 47 -19.98 2.54 -15.39
CA THR A 47 -19.74 1.36 -16.21
C THR A 47 -19.70 1.76 -17.68
N ASP A 48 -18.59 1.46 -18.36
CA ASP A 48 -18.49 1.63 -19.80
C ASP A 48 -18.94 0.37 -20.54
N SER A 49 -20.24 0.32 -20.83
CA SER A 49 -20.87 -0.80 -21.52
C SER A 49 -20.69 -0.77 -23.04
N ASN A 50 -20.26 0.35 -23.64
CA ASN A 50 -20.16 0.48 -25.09
C ASN A 50 -18.98 1.38 -25.51
N LEU A 51 -17.84 0.75 -25.80
CA LEU A 51 -16.62 1.41 -26.28
C LEU A 51 -16.78 2.17 -27.61
N ALA A 52 -17.81 1.86 -28.40
CA ALA A 52 -18.08 2.59 -29.65
C ALA A 52 -18.84 3.90 -29.41
N SER A 53 -19.41 4.09 -28.23
CA SER A 53 -20.07 5.33 -27.85
C SER A 53 -19.05 6.42 -27.57
N THR A 54 -19.24 7.59 -28.17
CA THR A 54 -18.44 8.79 -27.87
C THR A 54 -19.13 9.72 -26.85
N ILE A 55 -20.27 9.28 -26.29
CA ILE A 55 -21.04 10.06 -25.32
C ILE A 55 -20.37 9.92 -23.95
N PRO A 56 -19.98 11.02 -23.28
CA PRO A 56 -19.42 10.95 -21.94
C PRO A 56 -20.39 10.33 -20.94
N ILE A 57 -19.89 9.38 -20.15
CA ILE A 57 -20.65 8.74 -19.08
C ILE A 57 -20.60 9.63 -17.85
N VAL A 58 -21.75 9.88 -17.23
CA VAL A 58 -21.84 10.64 -15.97
C VAL A 58 -21.54 9.69 -14.80
N PRO A 59 -20.50 9.94 -14.00
CA PRO A 59 -20.20 9.11 -12.85
C PRO A 59 -21.23 9.27 -11.73
N GLU A 60 -21.59 8.15 -11.11
CA GLU A 60 -22.51 8.12 -9.98
C GLU A 60 -21.72 8.13 -8.65
N PRO A 61 -22.07 8.99 -7.69
CA PRO A 61 -21.44 8.96 -6.38
C PRO A 61 -21.89 7.71 -5.61
N ILE A 62 -20.95 7.06 -4.93
CA ILE A 62 -21.26 6.04 -3.93
C ILE A 62 -21.63 6.80 -2.64
N PRO A 63 -22.91 6.81 -2.22
CA PRO A 63 -23.33 7.55 -1.03
C PRO A 63 -22.65 7.00 0.23
N THR A 64 -22.60 7.84 1.26
CA THR A 64 -22.07 7.50 2.58
C THR A 64 -22.81 8.35 3.61
N GLU A 65 -23.21 7.73 4.71
CA GLU A 65 -23.81 8.44 5.86
C GLU A 65 -22.73 8.86 6.88
N VAL A 66 -21.56 8.22 6.81
CA VAL A 66 -20.44 8.46 7.71
C VAL A 66 -19.55 9.57 7.15
N GLN A 67 -19.16 10.50 8.02
CA GLN A 67 -18.26 11.60 7.67
C GLN A 67 -16.80 11.12 7.56
N GLY A 68 -16.00 11.89 6.81
CA GLY A 68 -14.58 11.61 6.61
C GLY A 68 -14.28 11.08 5.21
N ALA A 69 -13.05 11.31 4.76
CA ALA A 69 -12.59 10.88 3.45
C ALA A 69 -12.47 9.36 3.39
N ARG A 70 -12.81 8.79 2.23
CA ARG A 70 -12.60 7.37 1.91
C ARG A 70 -11.34 7.28 1.06
N MET A 71 -10.26 6.82 1.66
CA MET A 71 -8.92 6.77 1.08
C MET A 71 -8.62 5.37 0.54
N ASP A 72 -7.72 5.30 -0.45
CA ASP A 72 -7.25 4.05 -1.05
C ASP A 72 -8.39 3.07 -1.39
N PRO A 73 -9.39 3.47 -2.23
CA PRO A 73 -10.53 2.62 -2.53
C PRO A 73 -10.15 1.50 -3.51
N LYS A 74 -10.53 0.25 -3.20
CA LYS A 74 -10.27 -0.92 -4.07
C LYS A 74 -11.49 -1.81 -4.19
N SER A 75 -11.89 -2.14 -5.42
CA SER A 75 -12.93 -3.13 -5.68
C SER A 75 -12.46 -4.54 -5.31
N CYS A 76 -13.36 -5.35 -4.77
CA CYS A 76 -13.10 -6.75 -4.50
C CYS A 76 -12.95 -7.52 -5.83
N PRO A 77 -11.87 -8.30 -6.03
CA PRO A 77 -11.62 -9.03 -7.27
C PRO A 77 -12.73 -10.03 -7.62
N SER A 78 -13.29 -10.72 -6.62
CA SER A 78 -14.33 -11.74 -6.82
C SER A 78 -15.76 -11.19 -6.87
N ASN A 79 -15.96 -9.96 -6.40
CA ASN A 79 -17.27 -9.30 -6.39
C ASN A 79 -17.09 -7.79 -6.50
N PRO A 80 -17.10 -7.24 -7.71
CA PRO A 80 -16.99 -5.81 -7.95
C PRO A 80 -17.89 -4.97 -7.02
N ASN A 81 -19.12 -5.38 -6.74
CA ASN A 81 -20.06 -4.59 -5.93
C ASN A 81 -19.59 -4.29 -4.51
N ILE A 82 -18.55 -4.96 -4.02
CA ILE A 82 -17.95 -4.68 -2.73
C ILE A 82 -16.67 -3.85 -2.93
N VAL A 83 -16.58 -2.72 -2.24
CA VAL A 83 -15.43 -1.82 -2.29
C VAL A 83 -14.87 -1.67 -0.89
N ALA A 84 -13.57 -1.92 -0.72
CA ALA A 84 -12.85 -1.63 0.50
C ALA A 84 -12.22 -0.24 0.40
N PHE A 85 -12.05 0.40 1.55
CA PHE A 85 -11.37 1.69 1.67
C PHE A 85 -10.91 1.89 3.11
N VAL A 86 -10.01 2.83 3.30
CA VAL A 86 -9.62 3.30 4.63
C VAL A 86 -10.39 4.58 4.97
N ARG A 87 -10.94 4.65 6.17
CA ARG A 87 -11.50 5.88 6.74
C ARG A 87 -11.03 6.02 8.18
N SER A 88 -10.47 7.18 8.50
CA SER A 88 -9.97 7.50 9.84
C SER A 88 -9.05 6.42 10.41
N ASN A 89 -8.05 5.97 9.62
CA ASN A 89 -7.09 4.93 9.99
C ASN A 89 -7.68 3.55 10.29
N ASP A 90 -8.93 3.28 9.91
CA ASP A 90 -9.52 1.95 9.96
C ASP A 90 -9.99 1.49 8.60
N LEU A 91 -10.08 0.17 8.44
CA LEU A 91 -10.56 -0.52 7.27
C LEU A 91 -12.09 -0.61 7.27
N TRP A 92 -12.68 -0.31 6.13
CA TRP A 92 -14.12 -0.35 5.89
C TRP A 92 -14.41 -1.05 4.56
N VAL A 93 -15.63 -1.55 4.44
CA VAL A 93 -16.21 -1.99 3.16
C VAL A 93 -17.55 -1.33 2.93
N CYS A 94 -17.89 -1.07 1.68
CA CYS A 94 -19.24 -0.73 1.28
C CYS A 94 -19.71 -1.60 0.12
N ASN A 95 -21.03 -1.76 0.03
CA ASN A 95 -21.67 -2.36 -1.12
C ASN A 95 -22.25 -1.26 -2.00
N VAL A 96 -21.84 -1.24 -3.27
CA VAL A 96 -22.22 -0.23 -4.26
C VAL A 96 -23.71 -0.26 -4.55
N ASP A 97 -24.37 -1.41 -4.50
CA ASP A 97 -25.80 -1.54 -4.82
C ASP A 97 -26.68 -1.27 -3.61
N THR A 98 -26.40 -1.97 -2.49
CA THR A 98 -27.22 -1.87 -1.27
C THR A 98 -26.95 -0.59 -0.48
N LYS A 99 -25.85 0.11 -0.79
CA LYS A 99 -25.37 1.33 -0.11
C LYS A 99 -25.00 1.13 1.36
N GLN A 100 -24.95 -0.12 1.82
CA GLN A 100 -24.54 -0.45 3.18
C GLN A 100 -23.02 -0.23 3.31
N GLU A 101 -22.60 0.32 4.45
CA GLU A 101 -21.20 0.37 4.87
C GLU A 101 -21.00 -0.49 6.12
N LEU A 102 -19.86 -1.16 6.23
CA LEU A 102 -19.45 -1.93 7.39
C LEU A 102 -18.01 -1.55 7.74
N ARG A 103 -17.78 -1.16 9.00
CA ARG A 103 -16.45 -0.96 9.56
C ARG A 103 -15.87 -2.30 9.97
N LEU A 104 -14.70 -2.65 9.46
CA LEU A 104 -14.04 -3.93 9.73
C LEU A 104 -13.09 -3.86 10.93
N THR A 105 -12.38 -2.74 11.09
CA THR A 105 -11.41 -2.56 12.19
C THR A 105 -11.77 -1.38 13.08
N PHE A 106 -11.37 -1.45 14.35
CA PHE A 106 -11.71 -0.48 15.39
C PHE A 106 -10.46 0.01 16.14
N THR A 107 -9.37 0.25 15.42
CA THR A 107 -8.09 0.70 16.01
C THR A 107 -8.08 2.20 16.32
N ASN A 108 -8.78 3.01 15.53
CA ASN A 108 -8.95 4.43 15.79
C ASN A 108 -10.05 4.68 16.83
N LYS A 109 -9.70 5.35 17.92
CA LYS A 109 -10.63 5.63 19.05
C LYS A 109 -11.40 6.94 18.87
N GLY A 110 -11.17 7.67 17.77
CA GLY A 110 -11.87 8.91 17.44
C GLY A 110 -11.44 10.13 18.24
N THR A 111 -10.27 10.10 18.90
CA THR A 111 -9.76 11.23 19.69
C THR A 111 -9.23 12.36 18.80
N GLY A 112 -8.71 12.01 17.62
CA GLY A 112 -8.03 12.94 16.73
C GLY A 112 -6.66 13.40 17.23
N ASP A 113 -6.17 12.83 18.34
CA ASP A 113 -4.87 13.12 18.95
C ASP A 113 -3.91 11.95 18.68
N VAL A 114 -2.83 12.23 17.93
CA VAL A 114 -1.78 11.25 17.58
C VAL A 114 -1.03 10.68 18.80
N ARG A 115 -1.18 11.32 19.97
CA ARG A 115 -0.67 10.80 21.26
C ARG A 115 -1.55 9.71 21.87
N GLN A 116 -2.81 9.60 21.44
CA GLN A 116 -3.81 8.68 22.00
C GLN A 116 -4.28 7.63 20.99
N ASP A 117 -4.27 8.03 19.70
CA ASP A 117 -4.57 7.21 18.52
C ASP A 117 -3.28 6.97 17.73
N TRP A 118 -2.51 5.96 18.14
CA TRP A 118 -1.23 5.60 17.53
C TRP A 118 -1.28 4.29 16.72
N VAL A 119 -2.45 3.66 16.63
CA VAL A 119 -2.64 2.42 15.85
C VAL A 119 -3.47 2.74 14.61
N SER A 120 -3.07 2.19 13.47
CA SER A 120 -3.82 2.24 12.21
C SER A 120 -3.96 0.85 11.60
N SER A 121 -5.05 0.62 10.88
CA SER A 121 -5.33 -0.61 10.14
C SER A 121 -5.49 -0.32 8.65
N GLY A 122 -4.72 -1.01 7.81
CA GLY A 122 -4.76 -0.82 6.36
C GLY A 122 -4.00 0.40 5.85
N VAL A 123 -3.26 1.10 6.72
CA VAL A 123 -2.47 2.29 6.38
C VAL A 123 -1.00 2.03 6.71
N PRO A 124 -0.09 2.15 5.74
CA PRO A 124 1.34 2.00 5.98
C PRO A 124 1.89 3.18 6.81
N SER A 125 2.98 2.94 7.55
CA SER A 125 3.65 4.00 8.32
C SER A 125 4.24 5.09 7.43
N PHE A 126 4.58 6.24 8.02
CA PHE A 126 5.20 7.37 7.31
C PHE A 126 6.42 6.93 6.47
N VAL A 127 7.35 6.20 7.09
CA VAL A 127 8.61 5.76 6.44
C VAL A 127 8.31 4.83 5.27
N VAL A 128 7.29 3.98 5.38
CA VAL A 128 6.88 3.08 4.29
C VAL A 128 6.34 3.83 3.08
N GLN A 129 5.59 4.90 3.32
CA GLN A 129 5.08 5.73 2.23
C GLN A 129 6.18 6.55 1.56
N GLU A 130 7.07 7.17 2.36
CA GLU A 130 8.07 8.11 1.84
C GLU A 130 9.30 7.42 1.24
N GLU A 131 9.79 6.33 1.87
CA GLU A 131 11.08 5.72 1.53
C GLU A 131 10.95 4.43 0.71
N PHE A 132 9.78 3.79 0.75
CA PHE A 132 9.54 2.49 0.11
C PHE A 132 8.46 2.53 -0.96
N ASP A 133 7.89 3.69 -1.28
CA ASP A 133 6.84 3.89 -2.29
C ASP A 133 5.66 2.91 -2.14
N ARG A 134 5.32 2.54 -0.89
CA ARG A 134 4.14 1.72 -0.59
C ARG A 134 3.09 2.54 0.13
N TYR A 135 2.00 2.80 -0.57
CA TYR A 135 0.92 3.68 -0.10
C TYR A 135 -0.34 2.95 0.35
N THR A 136 -0.34 1.63 0.28
CA THR A 136 -1.44 0.80 0.78
C THR A 136 -0.96 -0.17 1.86
N GLY A 137 -1.83 -0.41 2.84
CA GLY A 137 -1.62 -1.37 3.91
C GLY A 137 -2.63 -2.51 3.89
N TYR A 138 -3.41 -2.69 2.82
CA TYR A 138 -4.38 -3.79 2.73
C TYR A 138 -4.52 -4.38 1.32
N TRP A 139 -4.86 -5.67 1.27
CA TRP A 139 -4.90 -6.49 0.06
C TRP A 139 -6.07 -7.48 0.12
N TRP A 140 -6.97 -7.39 -0.87
CA TRP A 140 -8.06 -8.33 -1.05
C TRP A 140 -7.55 -9.76 -1.27
N ASP A 141 -8.17 -10.75 -0.61
CA ASP A 141 -8.05 -12.15 -1.03
C ASP A 141 -8.59 -12.27 -2.47
N PRO A 142 -7.78 -12.76 -3.43
CA PRO A 142 -8.20 -12.85 -4.82
C PRO A 142 -9.29 -13.90 -5.05
N VAL A 143 -9.51 -14.83 -4.10
CA VAL A 143 -10.40 -15.98 -4.31
C VAL A 143 -11.46 -16.08 -3.20
N CYS A 144 -12.72 -15.80 -3.56
CA CYS A 144 -13.89 -16.13 -2.74
C CYS A 144 -14.35 -17.56 -3.02
N ARG A 145 -13.96 -18.52 -2.16
CA ARG A 145 -14.13 -19.97 -2.40
C ARG A 145 -15.57 -20.47 -2.26
N ASP A 146 -16.35 -19.88 -1.36
CA ASP A 146 -17.73 -20.25 -1.07
C ASP A 146 -18.76 -19.27 -1.67
N GLY A 147 -18.29 -18.25 -2.39
CA GLY A 147 -19.11 -17.22 -3.02
C GLY A 147 -19.70 -16.17 -2.06
N ARG A 148 -19.43 -16.25 -0.75
CA ARG A 148 -20.05 -15.36 0.24
C ARG A 148 -19.12 -14.85 1.34
N THR A 149 -18.01 -15.51 1.62
CA THR A 149 -17.07 -15.12 2.67
C THR A 149 -15.82 -14.50 2.05
N TYR A 150 -15.63 -13.23 2.36
CA TYR A 150 -14.57 -12.40 1.82
C TYR A 150 -13.51 -12.16 2.88
N ARG A 151 -12.27 -11.96 2.43
CA ARG A 151 -11.12 -11.69 3.29
C ARG A 151 -10.32 -10.52 2.77
N ILE A 152 -9.81 -9.73 3.69
CA ILE A 152 -8.84 -8.67 3.43
C ILE A 152 -7.66 -8.89 4.36
N LEU A 153 -6.49 -9.15 3.78
CA LEU A 153 -5.22 -9.05 4.49
C LEU A 153 -4.95 -7.57 4.74
N TYR A 154 -4.52 -7.21 5.93
CA TYR A 154 -4.13 -5.85 6.23
C TYR A 154 -2.96 -5.82 7.20
N GLU A 155 -2.18 -4.75 7.10
CA GLU A 155 -1.17 -4.36 8.05
C GLU A 155 -1.82 -3.50 9.14
N GLU A 156 -1.64 -3.91 10.39
CA GLU A 156 -1.85 -3.06 11.55
C GLU A 156 -0.50 -2.46 11.94
N VAL A 157 -0.44 -1.13 12.00
CA VAL A 157 0.77 -0.38 12.34
C VAL A 157 0.58 0.23 13.73
N ASN A 158 1.55 0.03 14.60
CA ASN A 158 1.61 0.63 15.93
C ASN A 158 2.77 1.63 16.04
N GLU A 159 2.43 2.90 16.17
CA GLU A 159 3.38 4.02 16.27
C GLU A 159 3.59 4.52 17.72
N SER A 160 3.23 3.74 18.76
CA SER A 160 3.29 4.19 20.16
C SER A 160 4.68 4.68 20.58
N GLU A 161 5.72 3.95 20.15
CA GLU A 161 7.13 4.22 20.46
C GLU A 161 7.81 5.16 19.45
N VAL A 162 7.10 5.61 18.42
CA VAL A 162 7.63 6.54 17.43
C VAL A 162 7.60 7.96 18.00
N ASP A 163 8.72 8.66 17.88
CA ASP A 163 8.85 10.05 18.32
C ASP A 163 7.77 10.96 17.69
N ILE A 164 7.33 11.95 18.45
CA ILE A 164 6.41 12.98 17.97
C ILE A 164 7.18 14.27 17.72
N ILE A 165 6.96 14.85 16.54
CA ILE A 165 7.43 16.19 16.18
C ILE A 165 6.25 17.11 15.87
N GLN A 166 6.50 18.42 15.90
CA GLN A 166 5.50 19.44 15.63
C GLN A 166 5.78 20.13 14.30
N PHE A 167 4.79 20.12 13.41
CA PHE A 167 4.81 20.91 12.19
C PHE A 167 3.90 22.13 12.33
N SER A 168 4.39 23.26 11.86
CA SER A 168 3.55 24.47 11.72
C SER A 168 2.58 24.29 10.56
N ARG A 169 1.29 24.35 10.85
CA ARG A 169 0.22 24.49 9.86
C ARG A 169 -0.07 25.96 9.62
N CYS A 170 -0.04 26.34 8.35
CA CYS A 170 -0.56 27.62 7.90
C CYS A 170 -2.03 27.43 7.51
N LEU A 171 -2.94 27.84 8.37
CA LEU A 171 -4.37 27.88 8.05
C LEU A 171 -4.68 29.23 7.42
N LEU A 172 -4.95 29.21 6.12
CA LEU A 172 -5.48 30.37 5.41
C LEU A 172 -6.97 30.52 5.81
N LEU A 173 -7.24 31.28 6.86
CA LEU A 173 -8.59 31.70 7.22
C LEU A 173 -8.99 32.89 6.34
N ALA A 174 -9.05 32.66 5.03
CA ALA A 174 -9.75 33.60 4.15
C ALA A 174 -11.26 33.44 4.43
N TRP A 175 -11.93 34.56 4.72
CA TRP A 175 -13.40 34.73 4.84
C TRP A 175 -14.06 34.78 6.22
N LEU A 176 -13.36 35.27 7.24
CA LEU A 176 -14.06 35.75 8.45
C LEU A 176 -13.72 37.20 8.76
N PHE A 177 -14.20 38.13 7.92
CA PHE A 177 -14.51 39.48 8.39
C PHE A 177 -15.67 40.10 7.60
N SER A 178 -16.60 40.65 8.38
CA SER A 178 -17.71 41.54 8.00
C SER A 178 -17.26 42.66 7.04
N GLU A 179 -18.22 43.26 6.33
CA GLU A 179 -18.10 44.26 5.24
C GLU A 179 -17.14 45.45 5.49
N LYS A 180 -16.56 45.60 6.68
CA LYS A 180 -15.65 46.70 7.05
C LYS A 180 -14.17 46.33 7.17
N THR A 181 -13.77 45.06 7.11
CA THR A 181 -12.35 44.66 7.20
C THR A 181 -12.00 43.59 6.16
N ARG A 182 -11.66 44.00 4.93
CA ARG A 182 -11.02 43.09 3.96
C ARG A 182 -9.57 42.85 4.36
N GLY A 183 -9.31 41.81 5.14
CA GLY A 183 -7.96 41.35 5.49
C GLY A 183 -7.86 39.82 5.43
N ILE A 184 -6.72 39.31 4.98
CA ILE A 184 -6.39 37.88 5.06
C ILE A 184 -5.89 37.61 6.47
N VAL A 185 -6.57 36.74 7.22
CA VAL A 185 -6.06 36.22 8.49
C VAL A 185 -5.31 34.93 8.21
N ILE A 186 -4.02 34.92 8.52
CA ILE A 186 -3.23 33.70 8.55
C ILE A 186 -3.20 33.25 10.01
N ALA A 187 -3.89 32.16 10.32
CA ALA A 187 -3.73 31.51 11.61
C ALA A 187 -2.62 30.47 11.49
N SER A 188 -1.61 30.56 12.36
CA SER A 188 -0.66 29.47 12.57
C SER A 188 -1.20 28.56 13.66
N SER A 189 -1.30 27.27 13.38
CA SER A 189 -1.49 26.24 14.40
C SER A 189 -0.34 25.24 14.28
N SER A 190 0.03 24.55 15.36
CA SER A 190 0.92 23.40 15.27
C SER A 190 0.10 22.14 15.08
N SER A 191 0.70 21.13 14.47
CA SER A 191 0.14 19.78 14.42
C SER A 191 1.23 18.77 14.72
N ASP A 192 0.90 17.87 15.63
CA ASP A 192 1.77 16.80 16.05
C ASP A 192 1.75 15.69 15.01
N TYR A 193 2.91 15.07 14.82
CA TYR A 193 3.12 14.02 13.82
C TYR A 193 4.09 12.98 14.37
N ARG A 194 3.76 11.70 14.18
CA ARG A 194 4.69 10.59 14.45
C ARG A 194 5.74 10.57 13.35
N TYR A 195 7.01 10.68 13.71
CA TYR A 195 8.11 10.78 12.76
C TYR A 195 9.34 9.99 13.24
N PRO A 196 9.66 8.85 12.58
CA PRO A 196 10.81 8.03 12.97
C PRO A 196 12.12 8.70 12.55
N ARG A 197 12.77 9.40 13.49
CA ARG A 197 14.08 9.99 13.23
C ARG A 197 15.13 8.89 13.09
N ALA A 198 16.17 9.15 12.30
CA ALA A 198 17.30 8.23 12.17
C ALA A 198 17.86 7.81 13.54
N GLY A 199 18.01 6.51 13.75
CA GLY A 199 18.46 5.92 15.02
C GLY A 199 17.39 5.78 16.11
N LYS A 200 16.15 6.21 15.89
CA LYS A 200 15.01 6.05 16.81
C LYS A 200 14.11 4.89 16.40
N THR A 201 13.18 4.51 17.26
CA THR A 201 12.25 3.39 17.04
C THR A 201 11.35 3.68 15.84
N ASN A 202 11.19 2.70 14.95
CA ASN A 202 10.18 2.75 13.88
C ASN A 202 8.84 2.21 14.41
N ALA A 203 7.80 2.33 13.59
CA ALA A 203 6.52 1.71 13.89
C ALA A 203 6.64 0.18 13.86
N ASP A 204 5.87 -0.51 14.71
CA ASP A 204 5.74 -1.96 14.67
C ASP A 204 4.63 -2.38 13.70
N SER A 205 4.91 -3.33 12.83
CA SER A 205 3.98 -3.81 11.80
C SER A 205 3.54 -5.24 12.08
N CYS A 206 2.23 -5.47 12.02
CA CYS A 206 1.62 -6.79 12.18
C CYS A 206 0.71 -7.11 10.99
N LEU A 207 0.79 -8.31 10.43
CA LEU A 207 -0.18 -8.78 9.43
C LEU A 207 -1.38 -9.46 10.11
N LYS A 208 -2.58 -9.03 9.71
CA LYS A 208 -3.88 -9.52 10.18
C LYS A 208 -4.83 -9.72 9.00
N MET A 209 -5.93 -10.45 9.20
CA MET A 209 -7.00 -10.57 8.21
C MET A 209 -8.35 -10.23 8.84
N ALA A 210 -9.14 -9.45 8.11
CA ALA A 210 -10.56 -9.29 8.39
C ALA A 210 -11.34 -10.24 7.48
N GLN A 211 -12.17 -11.10 8.07
CA GLN A 211 -13.08 -11.99 7.36
C GLN A 211 -14.52 -11.57 7.65
N PHE A 212 -15.35 -11.42 6.61
CA PHE A 212 -16.75 -11.05 6.74
C PHE A 212 -17.59 -11.79 5.69
N THR A 213 -18.89 -11.90 5.95
CA THR A 213 -19.82 -12.62 5.08
C THR A 213 -20.85 -11.68 4.49
N VAL A 214 -21.23 -11.93 3.24
CA VAL A 214 -22.33 -11.24 2.55
C VAL A 214 -23.48 -12.21 2.34
N GLY A 215 -24.67 -11.80 2.75
CA GLY A 215 -25.90 -12.56 2.54
C GLY A 215 -26.33 -12.58 1.07
N ASN A 216 -27.27 -13.46 0.74
CA ASN A 216 -27.81 -13.58 -0.63
C ASN A 216 -28.53 -12.31 -1.11
N ASP A 217 -28.94 -11.43 -0.20
CA ASP A 217 -29.54 -10.12 -0.50
C ASP A 217 -28.49 -9.01 -0.73
N GLY A 218 -27.20 -9.36 -0.74
CA GLY A 218 -26.09 -8.43 -0.92
C GLY A 218 -25.74 -7.61 0.33
N ARG A 219 -26.39 -7.86 1.47
CA ARG A 219 -26.07 -7.17 2.73
C ARG A 219 -24.94 -7.86 3.48
N PHE A 220 -24.12 -7.07 4.17
CA PHE A 220 -23.12 -7.58 5.09
C PHE A 220 -23.80 -8.17 6.32
N GLU A 221 -23.30 -9.32 6.76
CA GLU A 221 -23.60 -9.85 8.09
C GLU A 221 -22.83 -9.05 9.16
N ASP A 222 -23.39 -8.93 10.36
CA ASP A 222 -22.81 -8.09 11.43
C ASP A 222 -21.51 -8.69 12.01
N GLU A 223 -21.32 -10.00 11.89
CA GLU A 223 -20.16 -10.70 12.43
C GLU A 223 -18.94 -10.53 11.52
N VAL A 224 -17.89 -9.91 12.07
CA VAL A 224 -16.56 -9.82 11.45
C VAL A 224 -15.58 -10.65 12.28
N ILE A 225 -14.93 -11.60 11.62
CA ILE A 225 -13.93 -12.48 12.23
C ILE A 225 -12.55 -11.88 11.97
N MET A 226 -11.88 -11.48 13.04
CA MET A 226 -10.51 -10.98 12.99
C MET A 226 -9.51 -12.11 13.21
N LEU A 227 -8.56 -12.24 12.29
CA LEU A 227 -7.47 -13.19 12.34
C LEU A 227 -6.14 -12.45 12.43
N ARG A 228 -5.17 -13.03 13.12
CA ARG A 228 -3.80 -12.52 13.21
C ARG A 228 -2.81 -13.60 12.87
N LEU A 229 -1.65 -13.22 12.34
CA LEU A 229 -0.57 -14.17 12.14
C LEU A 229 -0.16 -14.79 13.49
N PHE A 230 -0.09 -16.13 13.54
CA PHE A 230 0.19 -16.86 14.77
C PHE A 230 1.57 -16.50 15.34
N GLU A 231 2.60 -16.60 14.51
CA GLU A 231 3.95 -16.13 14.82
C GLU A 231 4.11 -14.66 14.38
N PRO A 232 4.47 -13.71 15.25
CA PRO A 232 4.60 -12.31 14.85
C PRO A 232 5.67 -12.13 13.76
N LEU A 233 5.55 -11.10 12.92
CA LEU A 233 6.52 -10.85 11.84
C LEU A 233 7.97 -10.75 12.34
N SER A 234 8.17 -10.16 13.52
CA SER A 234 9.47 -10.05 14.19
C SER A 234 10.08 -11.40 14.61
N SER A 235 9.30 -12.48 14.65
CA SER A 235 9.80 -13.83 14.91
C SER A 235 10.20 -14.59 13.64
N LEU A 236 9.71 -14.17 12.47
CA LEU A 236 10.08 -14.79 11.19
C LEU A 236 11.55 -14.51 10.85
N SER A 237 12.06 -13.35 11.26
CA SER A 237 13.47 -13.00 11.23
C SER A 237 13.78 -11.97 12.33
N VAL A 238 14.83 -12.24 13.10
CA VAL A 238 15.27 -11.43 14.25
C VAL A 238 15.68 -10.01 13.83
N ASP A 239 16.12 -9.84 12.59
CA ASP A 239 16.68 -8.58 12.10
C ASP A 239 15.69 -7.76 11.25
N SER A 240 14.49 -8.29 10.98
CA SER A 240 13.50 -7.66 10.11
C SER A 240 12.79 -6.48 10.79
N GLU A 241 12.74 -5.34 10.11
CA GLU A 241 12.19 -4.08 10.64
C GLU A 241 11.06 -3.55 9.75
N TYR A 242 11.22 -3.59 8.42
CA TYR A 242 10.28 -2.98 7.49
C TYR A 242 9.49 -4.04 6.71
N LEU A 243 8.15 -3.93 6.74
CA LEU A 243 7.28 -4.61 5.78
C LEU A 243 7.27 -3.82 4.47
N ALA A 244 8.14 -4.19 3.53
CA ALA A 244 8.33 -3.46 2.28
C ALA A 244 7.18 -3.68 1.29
N ARG A 245 6.76 -4.94 1.10
CA ARG A 245 5.64 -5.34 0.22
C ARG A 245 4.89 -6.51 0.84
N ALA A 246 3.60 -6.62 0.54
CA ALA A 246 2.81 -7.81 0.84
C ALA A 246 1.69 -7.99 -0.18
N GLY A 247 1.03 -9.13 -0.14
CA GLY A 247 -0.09 -9.46 -1.01
C GLY A 247 -0.44 -10.93 -0.93
N TRP A 248 -1.23 -11.39 -1.89
CA TRP A 248 -1.67 -12.77 -1.99
C TRP A 248 -1.06 -13.46 -3.20
N THR A 249 -0.85 -14.77 -3.11
CA THR A 249 -0.71 -15.59 -4.31
C THR A 249 -2.03 -15.60 -5.10
N PRO A 250 -2.01 -15.76 -6.44
CA PRO A 250 -3.22 -15.71 -7.26
C PRO A 250 -4.29 -16.74 -6.89
N ASP A 251 -3.90 -17.87 -6.27
CA ASP A 251 -4.81 -18.91 -5.78
C ASP A 251 -5.40 -18.61 -4.39
N GLY A 252 -4.96 -17.53 -3.74
CA GLY A 252 -5.38 -17.11 -2.40
C GLY A 252 -4.97 -18.08 -1.29
N ASN A 253 -4.06 -19.02 -1.53
CA ASN A 253 -3.63 -20.01 -0.54
C ASN A 253 -2.52 -19.46 0.39
N PHE A 254 -1.73 -18.52 -0.11
CA PHE A 254 -0.63 -17.94 0.63
C PHE A 254 -0.67 -16.42 0.61
N VAL A 255 -0.22 -15.84 1.71
CA VAL A 255 0.20 -14.44 1.80
C VAL A 255 1.69 -14.39 1.51
N HIS A 256 2.11 -13.49 0.62
CA HIS A 256 3.54 -13.19 0.48
C HIS A 256 3.87 -11.89 1.19
N CYS A 257 5.07 -11.79 1.76
CA CYS A 257 5.60 -10.52 2.26
C CYS A 257 7.10 -10.40 2.05
N GLN A 258 7.55 -9.19 1.74
CA GLN A 258 8.96 -8.81 1.66
C GLN A 258 9.31 -8.07 2.94
N MET A 259 10.17 -8.66 3.75
CA MET A 259 10.70 -8.04 4.96
C MET A 259 12.11 -7.55 4.71
N LEU A 260 12.43 -6.36 5.18
CA LEU A 260 13.76 -5.76 5.08
C LEU A 260 14.31 -5.49 6.48
N ASN A 261 15.59 -5.77 6.69
CA ASN A 261 16.26 -5.44 7.94
C ASN A 261 16.46 -3.93 8.12
N ARG A 262 16.73 -3.51 9.36
CA ARG A 262 16.87 -2.09 9.71
C ARG A 262 17.95 -1.34 8.92
N VAL A 263 19.06 -2.02 8.61
CA VAL A 263 20.18 -1.47 7.83
C VAL A 263 19.96 -1.54 6.32
N GLN A 264 18.85 -2.14 5.87
CA GLN A 264 18.46 -2.26 4.46
C GLN A 264 19.42 -3.05 3.58
N THR A 265 20.09 -4.06 4.15
CA THR A 265 21.06 -4.93 3.46
C THR A 265 20.59 -6.36 3.29
N ASN A 266 19.49 -6.75 3.94
CA ASN A 266 18.91 -8.08 3.85
C ASN A 266 17.41 -7.99 3.63
N LEU A 267 16.96 -8.48 2.48
CA LEU A 267 15.55 -8.64 2.13
C LEU A 267 15.20 -10.13 2.09
N THR A 268 14.10 -10.49 2.73
CA THR A 268 13.54 -11.85 2.69
C THR A 268 12.12 -11.82 2.15
N LEU A 269 11.85 -12.62 1.12
CA LEU A 269 10.50 -12.89 0.62
C LEU A 269 9.96 -14.15 1.30
N TYR A 270 8.97 -13.98 2.17
CA TYR A 270 8.23 -15.06 2.81
C TYR A 270 6.97 -15.41 2.03
N LEU A 271 6.60 -16.68 2.12
CA LEU A 271 5.32 -17.23 1.70
C LEU A 271 4.67 -17.89 2.92
N ILE A 272 3.61 -17.26 3.40
CA ILE A 272 2.91 -17.60 4.65
C ILE A 272 1.60 -18.29 4.26
N PRO A 273 1.39 -19.57 4.62
CA PRO A 273 0.11 -20.22 4.43
C PRO A 273 -1.02 -19.44 5.12
N ARG A 274 -2.17 -19.30 4.45
CA ARG A 274 -3.34 -18.62 5.01
C ARG A 274 -3.75 -19.22 6.37
N GLU A 275 -3.55 -20.51 6.58
CA GLU A 275 -3.88 -21.23 7.81
C GLU A 275 -3.06 -20.76 9.02
N CYS A 276 -1.94 -20.06 8.81
CA CYS A 276 -1.15 -19.42 9.87
C CYS A 276 -1.85 -18.19 10.48
N PHE A 277 -2.92 -17.70 9.87
CA PHE A 277 -3.74 -16.62 10.42
C PHE A 277 -4.87 -17.22 11.25
N VAL A 278 -4.84 -16.97 12.55
CA VAL A 278 -5.76 -17.59 13.52
C VAL A 278 -6.57 -16.54 14.27
N THR A 279 -7.71 -16.93 14.82
CA THR A 279 -8.50 -16.06 15.70
C THR A 279 -7.76 -15.76 17.00
N GLU A 280 -8.10 -14.65 17.66
CA GLU A 280 -7.54 -14.30 18.98
C GLU A 280 -7.72 -15.42 20.01
N ALA A 281 -8.81 -16.18 19.94
CA ALA A 281 -9.06 -17.31 20.84
C ALA A 281 -8.04 -18.45 20.68
N ARG A 282 -7.48 -18.64 19.48
CA ARG A 282 -6.44 -19.64 19.19
C ARG A 282 -5.04 -19.06 19.33
N TYR A 283 -4.88 -17.74 19.23
CA TYR A 283 -3.60 -17.09 19.44
C TYR A 283 -3.14 -17.28 20.89
N GLN A 284 -1.96 -17.88 21.05
CA GLN A 284 -1.29 -18.00 22.34
C GLN A 284 0.10 -17.38 22.16
N PRO A 285 0.37 -16.19 22.73
CA PRO A 285 1.75 -15.71 22.76
C PRO A 285 2.58 -16.76 23.52
N SER A 286 3.78 -17.03 23.01
CA SER A 286 4.74 -18.05 23.48
C SER A 286 5.16 -17.95 24.96
N SER A 287 4.53 -17.07 25.74
CA SER A 287 4.70 -16.83 27.17
C SER A 287 3.57 -17.38 28.06
N GLN A 288 2.48 -17.95 27.52
CA GLN A 288 1.38 -18.53 28.31
C GLN A 288 1.25 -20.04 28.11
N THR A 289 1.97 -20.82 28.92
CA THR A 289 1.68 -22.25 29.14
C THR A 289 0.26 -22.40 29.72
N ARG A 290 -0.71 -22.86 28.92
CA ARG A 290 -1.95 -23.42 29.47
C ARG A 290 -1.62 -24.78 30.11
N THR A 291 -2.00 -24.94 31.38
CA THR A 291 -1.98 -26.23 32.09
C THR A 291 -3.22 -27.08 31.81
N ASP A 292 -4.04 -26.71 30.82
CA ASP A 292 -5.24 -27.45 30.47
C ASP A 292 -4.89 -28.67 29.61
N ALA A 293 -4.93 -29.86 30.23
CA ALA A 293 -4.59 -31.16 29.66
C ALA A 293 -5.52 -31.67 28.52
N GLN A 294 -6.28 -30.80 27.87
CA GLN A 294 -7.28 -31.15 26.84
C GLN A 294 -7.15 -30.39 25.51
N TYR A 295 -6.14 -29.53 25.34
CA TYR A 295 -5.91 -28.84 24.06
C TYR A 295 -4.71 -29.46 23.34
N GLU A 296 -4.97 -30.32 22.36
CA GLU A 296 -3.93 -30.66 21.38
C GLU A 296 -3.79 -29.48 20.40
N PRO A 297 -2.66 -28.77 20.36
CA PRO A 297 -2.47 -27.69 19.41
C PRO A 297 -2.48 -28.27 18.00
N VAL A 298 -3.48 -27.90 17.20
CA VAL A 298 -3.50 -28.23 15.77
C VAL A 298 -2.24 -27.65 15.13
N PRO A 299 -1.34 -28.47 14.57
CA PRO A 299 -0.09 -27.98 14.00
C PRO A 299 -0.38 -27.04 12.83
N LEU A 300 0.34 -25.93 12.79
CA LEU A 300 0.28 -24.98 11.68
C LEU A 300 1.26 -25.40 10.58
N PRO A 301 0.91 -25.19 9.30
CA PRO A 301 1.86 -25.38 8.21
C PRO A 301 3.04 -24.40 8.36
N PRO A 302 4.24 -24.77 7.89
CA PRO A 302 5.42 -23.92 8.01
C PRO A 302 5.32 -22.69 7.11
N VAL A 303 5.87 -21.57 7.57
CA VAL A 303 6.16 -20.41 6.71
C VAL A 303 7.38 -20.74 5.84
N HIS A 304 7.30 -20.42 4.55
CA HIS A 304 8.37 -20.68 3.60
C HIS A 304 9.16 -19.42 3.29
N VAL A 305 10.48 -19.54 3.11
CA VAL A 305 11.34 -18.50 2.56
C VAL A 305 11.56 -18.79 1.08
N LEU A 306 11.09 -17.91 0.20
CA LEU A 306 11.21 -18.07 -1.25
C LEU A 306 12.50 -17.48 -1.82
N LEU A 307 12.92 -16.34 -1.26
CA LEU A 307 14.09 -15.60 -1.71
C LEU A 307 14.69 -14.85 -0.52
N GLU A 308 16.01 -14.86 -0.45
CA GLU A 308 16.80 -13.94 0.35
C GLU A 308 17.73 -13.18 -0.60
N GLU A 309 17.76 -11.86 -0.45
CA GLU A 309 18.66 -10.96 -1.16
C GLU A 309 19.50 -10.21 -0.14
N THR A 310 20.82 -10.31 -0.28
CA THR A 310 21.78 -9.61 0.57
C THR A 310 22.66 -8.67 -0.26
N SER A 311 23.01 -7.53 0.30
CA SER A 311 23.86 -6.53 -0.34
C SER A 311 24.79 -5.89 0.69
N ASP A 312 26.07 -5.73 0.34
CA ASP A 312 27.05 -5.01 1.17
C ASP A 312 26.86 -3.49 1.14
N ILE A 313 25.93 -2.99 0.31
CA ILE A 313 25.64 -1.58 0.11
C ILE A 313 24.23 -1.27 0.64
N TRP A 314 23.20 -1.62 -0.12
CA TRP A 314 21.79 -1.62 0.27
C TRP A 314 21.00 -2.47 -0.75
N VAL A 315 19.80 -2.90 -0.37
CA VAL A 315 18.83 -3.56 -1.24
C VAL A 315 17.84 -2.52 -1.74
N ASN A 316 17.61 -2.47 -3.06
CA ASN A 316 16.60 -1.59 -3.64
C ASN A 316 15.27 -2.35 -3.74
N ILE A 317 14.22 -1.85 -3.09
CA ILE A 317 12.88 -2.43 -3.20
C ILE A 317 12.33 -2.22 -4.62
N THR A 318 11.60 -3.21 -5.12
CA THR A 318 10.93 -3.13 -6.43
C THR A 318 9.52 -3.70 -6.35
N ASP A 319 8.66 -3.27 -7.26
CA ASP A 319 7.29 -3.82 -7.41
C ASP A 319 7.24 -5.06 -8.31
N ILE A 320 8.39 -5.58 -8.74
CA ILE A 320 8.47 -6.66 -9.73
C ILE A 320 8.42 -8.00 -9.00
N LEU A 321 7.21 -8.50 -8.75
CA LEU A 321 6.96 -9.86 -8.29
C LEU A 321 5.75 -10.42 -9.04
N HIS A 322 5.94 -11.56 -9.70
CA HIS A 322 4.85 -12.21 -10.42
C HIS A 322 4.85 -13.71 -10.12
N PHE A 323 3.75 -14.18 -9.53
CA PHE A 323 3.52 -15.59 -9.27
C PHE A 323 2.94 -16.24 -10.52
N LEU A 324 3.67 -17.20 -11.08
CA LEU A 324 3.19 -18.00 -12.20
C LEU A 324 2.31 -19.14 -11.69
N PRO A 325 1.29 -19.57 -12.45
CA PRO A 325 0.62 -20.84 -12.22
C PRO A 325 1.67 -21.97 -12.19
N ALA A 326 1.54 -22.90 -11.24
CA ALA A 326 2.51 -23.97 -11.05
C ALA A 326 2.77 -24.72 -12.37
N ARG A 327 3.98 -24.57 -12.92
CA ARG A 327 4.51 -25.33 -14.06
C ARG A 327 5.98 -25.66 -13.81
N PRO A 328 6.43 -26.87 -14.16
CA PRO A 328 7.81 -27.27 -13.92
C PRO A 328 8.80 -26.45 -14.77
N ASP A 329 9.96 -26.18 -14.19
CA ASP A 329 11.26 -25.91 -14.82
C ASP A 329 11.57 -24.54 -15.46
N SER A 330 12.34 -23.69 -14.76
CA SER A 330 13.65 -23.17 -15.21
C SER A 330 14.26 -22.13 -14.24
N ARG A 331 15.60 -22.06 -14.14
CA ARG A 331 16.38 -21.06 -13.36
C ARG A 331 17.58 -20.57 -14.18
N ASP A 332 17.93 -19.28 -14.09
CA ASP A 332 19.24 -18.76 -14.53
C ASP A 332 19.58 -17.42 -13.80
N ARG A 333 20.86 -17.04 -13.62
CA ARG A 333 21.24 -15.79 -12.88
C ARG A 333 22.51 -15.02 -13.34
N SER A 334 22.52 -13.67 -13.22
CA SER A 334 23.71 -12.77 -13.33
C SER A 334 23.60 -11.44 -12.56
N GLY A 335 24.71 -10.78 -12.20
CA GLY A 335 24.82 -9.63 -11.28
C GLY A 335 24.32 -8.23 -11.74
N TYR A 336 23.28 -8.17 -12.58
CA TYR A 336 22.54 -6.93 -12.89
C TYR A 336 21.03 -7.15 -12.63
N ARG A 337 20.22 -6.08 -12.72
CA ARG A 337 18.76 -6.20 -12.62
C ARG A 337 18.22 -6.97 -13.84
N HIS A 338 17.81 -8.21 -13.62
CA HIS A 338 17.21 -9.09 -14.61
C HIS A 338 15.88 -9.65 -14.08
N LEU A 339 15.06 -10.22 -14.98
CA LEU A 339 13.92 -11.04 -14.58
C LEU A 339 14.40 -12.46 -14.27
N TYR A 340 14.02 -12.98 -13.12
CA TYR A 340 14.36 -14.34 -12.69
C TYR A 340 13.10 -15.18 -12.57
N ARG A 341 13.11 -16.37 -13.17
CA ARG A 341 12.15 -17.41 -12.80
C ARG A 341 12.75 -18.24 -11.67
N ILE A 342 12.07 -18.26 -10.53
CA ILE A 342 12.45 -19.07 -9.38
C ILE A 342 11.39 -20.17 -9.25
N THR A 343 11.79 -21.42 -9.51
CA THR A 343 10.99 -22.60 -9.19
C THR A 343 11.48 -23.17 -7.86
N THR A 344 10.62 -23.25 -6.86
CA THR A 344 10.88 -24.00 -5.62
C THR A 344 10.51 -25.46 -5.89
N GLY A 345 11.49 -26.36 -5.88
CA GLY A 345 11.27 -27.81 -6.05
C GLY A 345 10.63 -28.44 -4.82
N ASP A 346 10.09 -29.64 -4.99
CA ASP A 346 9.29 -30.39 -4.01
C ASP A 346 9.91 -30.36 -2.60
N TRP A 347 9.13 -29.86 -1.64
CA TRP A 347 9.46 -29.79 -0.22
C TRP A 347 9.40 -31.21 0.37
N GLU A 348 10.44 -32.01 0.17
CA GLU A 348 10.67 -33.18 1.01
C GLU A 348 11.24 -32.71 2.35
N ALA A 349 10.51 -33.00 3.43
CA ALA A 349 10.92 -32.79 4.79
C ALA A 349 12.19 -33.59 5.10
N SER A 350 13.37 -33.04 4.79
CA SER A 350 14.64 -33.62 5.21
C SER A 350 15.70 -32.56 5.44
N SER A 351 16.25 -32.60 6.66
CA SER A 351 17.55 -32.08 7.10
C SER A 351 17.82 -30.57 7.00
N LYS A 352 17.77 -29.90 8.17
CA LYS A 352 18.77 -29.06 8.85
C LYS A 352 19.77 -28.16 8.08
N GLU A 353 19.74 -28.01 6.77
CA GLU A 353 20.61 -27.07 6.04
C GLU A 353 19.76 -26.02 5.35
N LYS A 354 19.83 -24.79 5.88
CA LYS A 354 19.34 -23.59 5.21
C LYS A 354 20.09 -23.46 3.88
N PRO A 355 19.42 -23.31 2.72
CA PRO A 355 20.11 -22.87 1.52
C PRO A 355 20.47 -21.39 1.69
N ILE A 356 21.61 -21.12 2.34
CA ILE A 356 22.27 -19.82 2.29
C ILE A 356 22.75 -19.66 0.85
N LEU A 357 22.20 -18.71 0.11
CA LEU A 357 22.73 -18.31 -1.18
C LEU A 357 23.67 -17.11 -0.96
N PRO A 358 25.00 -17.32 -0.87
CA PRO A 358 25.93 -16.20 -0.76
C PRO A 358 25.95 -15.41 -2.06
N ILE A 359 25.70 -14.10 -2.00
CA ILE A 359 25.98 -13.16 -3.08
C ILE A 359 27.25 -12.40 -2.67
N HIS A 360 28.40 -12.73 -3.28
CA HIS A 360 29.62 -11.93 -3.13
C HIS A 360 29.59 -10.73 -4.11
N PRO A 361 30.04 -9.53 -3.71
CA PRO A 361 30.30 -8.45 -4.65
C PRO A 361 31.56 -8.77 -5.47
N ILE A 362 31.46 -8.78 -6.79
CA ILE A 362 32.65 -8.77 -7.65
C ILE A 362 33.13 -7.31 -7.72
N LEU A 363 34.16 -7.00 -6.93
CA LEU A 363 35.09 -5.91 -7.26
C LEU A 363 35.90 -6.36 -8.49
N GLY A 364 35.43 -5.96 -9.67
CA GLY A 364 36.13 -6.15 -10.94
C GLY A 364 36.69 -4.82 -11.43
N ASP A 365 38.02 -4.73 -11.40
CA ASP A 365 38.87 -3.62 -11.83
C ASP A 365 38.33 -2.78 -13.01
N MET A 366 38.28 -1.47 -12.79
CA MET A 366 38.24 -0.48 -13.87
C MET A 366 39.54 -0.59 -14.68
N ASN A 367 39.50 -1.26 -15.82
CA ASN A 367 40.24 -0.94 -17.07
C ASN A 367 40.35 -2.19 -17.93
N ARG A 368 39.48 -2.30 -18.95
CA ARG A 368 39.83 -2.86 -20.27
C ARG A 368 38.70 -2.60 -21.25
N LEU A 369 38.88 -1.54 -22.01
CA LEU A 369 38.22 -1.34 -23.30
C LEU A 369 38.70 -2.43 -24.26
N LEU A 370 37.79 -3.22 -24.83
CA LEU A 370 37.97 -3.83 -26.14
C LEU A 370 36.64 -3.75 -26.93
N PRO A 371 36.73 -3.51 -28.25
CA PRO A 371 35.63 -3.01 -29.06
C PRO A 371 34.72 -4.16 -29.50
N PHE A 372 33.41 -3.95 -29.49
CA PHE A 372 32.48 -4.85 -30.19
C PHE A 372 31.92 -4.17 -31.42
N GLN A 373 32.10 -4.86 -32.55
CA GLN A 373 31.64 -4.50 -33.88
C GLN A 373 30.12 -4.32 -33.93
N VAL A 374 29.71 -3.27 -34.63
CA VAL A 374 28.33 -3.03 -35.05
C VAL A 374 28.07 -3.87 -36.29
N ASP A 375 27.24 -4.90 -36.16
CA ASP A 375 26.54 -5.46 -37.33
C ASP A 375 25.27 -4.62 -37.55
N ASN A 376 25.29 -3.87 -38.65
CA ASN A 376 24.16 -3.14 -39.18
C ASN A 376 23.20 -4.13 -39.84
N ASP A 377 21.95 -4.21 -39.37
CA ASP A 377 20.82 -4.41 -40.26
C ASP A 377 19.59 -3.66 -39.74
N PRO A 378 18.91 -2.84 -40.57
CA PRO A 378 17.87 -1.92 -40.14
C PRO A 378 16.48 -2.58 -40.19
N LEU A 379 15.85 -2.78 -39.04
CA LEU A 379 14.39 -2.96 -38.99
C LEU A 379 13.72 -1.60 -38.78
N SER A 380 13.35 -0.98 -39.89
CA SER A 380 12.57 0.25 -39.96
C SER A 380 11.14 0.02 -39.46
N PHE A 381 10.74 0.72 -38.40
CA PHE A 381 9.33 0.97 -38.09
C PHE A 381 9.01 2.45 -38.36
N ASN A 382 8.21 2.67 -39.40
CA ASN A 382 7.69 3.97 -39.80
C ASN A 382 6.68 4.50 -38.77
N TYR A 383 6.94 5.65 -38.16
CA TYR A 383 5.92 6.49 -37.53
C TYR A 383 5.45 7.56 -38.53
N PRO A 384 4.15 7.69 -38.81
CA PRO A 384 3.66 8.84 -39.57
C PRO A 384 3.63 10.08 -38.68
N SER A 385 4.53 11.02 -38.98
CA SER A 385 4.54 12.38 -38.47
C SER A 385 3.62 13.27 -39.29
N SER A 386 2.44 13.63 -38.77
CA SER A 386 1.70 14.81 -39.23
C SER A 386 0.60 15.20 -38.23
N LEU A 387 0.78 16.35 -37.56
CA LEU A 387 -0.23 17.37 -37.24
C LEU A 387 0.23 18.20 -36.02
N PHE A 388 1.15 19.12 -36.24
CA PHE A 388 1.20 20.37 -35.46
C PHE A 388 1.68 21.49 -36.38
N SER A 389 0.70 22.15 -37.00
CA SER A 389 0.83 23.48 -37.56
C SER A 389 -0.48 24.19 -37.24
N ASP A 390 -0.47 25.10 -36.27
CA ASP A 390 -0.71 26.53 -36.49
C ASP A 390 -1.17 27.23 -35.19
N MET A 391 -0.92 28.54 -35.15
CA MET A 391 -1.18 29.54 -34.10
C MET A 391 -0.15 29.54 -32.96
N GLY A 392 0.72 30.54 -32.82
CA GLY A 392 0.61 31.94 -33.21
C GLY A 392 1.01 32.74 -31.96
N GLY A 393 2.21 33.32 -31.98
CA GLY A 393 2.87 33.79 -30.77
C GLY A 393 2.26 35.02 -30.08
N ARG A 394 2.72 35.25 -28.84
CA ARG A 394 2.99 36.58 -28.28
C ARG A 394 4.10 36.47 -27.24
N ASN A 395 5.23 37.10 -27.57
CA ASN A 395 6.35 37.37 -26.68
C ASN A 395 5.91 38.24 -25.48
N THR A 396 6.33 37.88 -24.28
CA THR A 396 6.80 38.84 -23.27
C THR A 396 7.96 38.23 -22.49
N ARG A 397 9.09 38.94 -22.53
CA ARG A 397 10.31 38.69 -21.73
C ARG A 397 10.10 39.17 -20.29
N SER A 398 10.54 38.36 -19.33
CA SER A 398 11.18 38.75 -18.07
C SER A 398 11.79 37.45 -17.50
N GLY A 399 13.07 37.33 -17.17
CA GLY A 399 13.95 38.28 -16.51
C GLY A 399 14.50 37.54 -15.28
N LEU A 400 15.51 36.71 -15.48
CA LEU A 400 16.30 36.08 -14.42
C LEU A 400 16.96 37.18 -13.58
N LEU A 401 16.73 37.17 -12.26
CA LEU A 401 17.58 37.86 -11.30
C LEU A 401 17.83 36.96 -10.07
N PRO A 402 19.04 37.05 -9.46
CA PRO A 402 19.56 36.05 -8.53
C PRO A 402 19.25 36.36 -7.06
N TRP A 403 19.36 35.31 -6.26
CA TRP A 403 19.32 35.29 -4.80
C TRP A 403 20.34 36.26 -4.17
N THR A 404 19.88 37.09 -3.23
CA THR A 404 20.74 37.82 -2.29
C THR A 404 20.41 37.42 -0.84
N LYS A 405 21.47 37.13 -0.09
CA LYS A 405 21.50 36.87 1.35
C LYS A 405 21.08 38.14 2.13
N GLY A 406 20.16 38.00 3.08
CA GLY A 406 19.86 39.02 4.07
C GLY A 406 20.55 38.72 5.40
N HIS A 407 21.47 39.60 5.81
CA HIS A 407 22.02 39.67 7.16
C HIS A 407 21.08 40.44 8.10
N SER A 408 21.24 40.10 9.38
CA SER A 408 20.75 40.75 10.60
C SER A 408 20.75 42.28 10.61
N THR A 409 19.70 42.85 11.20
CA THR A 409 19.75 43.77 12.36
C THR A 409 18.44 43.68 13.11
#